data_AF-A0A9E1RRF9-F1
#
_entry.id   AF-A0A9E1RRF9-F1
#
_cell.length_a   1.000
_cell.length_b   1.000
_cell.length_c   1.000
_cell.angle_alpha   90.00
_cell.angle_beta   90.00
_cell.angle_gamma   90.00
#
_symmetry.space_group_name_H-M   'P 1'
#
loop_
_entity.id
_entity.type
_entity.pdbx_description
1 polymer ?
#
loop_
_entity_poly.entity_id
_entity_poly.type
_entity_poly.pdbx_seq_one_letter_code
_entity_poly.pdbx_strand_id
1 'polypeptide(L)' 'MSTPLEPYNLYTSDPVLRRSVEREGAGQANSALETFGERVGSAEVSEWGFQANRHSPELVTHDRFGERVDEV' A
#
# COMPACT_ATOMS: atom_id res chain seq x y z
N MET A 1 6.20 21.15 19.34
CA MET A 1 6.50 20.39 18.11
C MET A 1 5.54 19.21 18.06
N SER A 2 5.01 18.82 16.89
CA SER A 2 4.22 17.58 16.80
C SER A 2 5.14 16.38 16.59
N THR A 3 4.72 15.22 17.08
CA THR A 3 5.42 13.95 16.90
C THR A 3 5.09 13.37 15.51
N PRO A 4 6.02 12.66 14.84
CA PRO A 4 5.71 11.88 13.65
C PRO A 4 4.58 10.88 13.89
N LEU A 5 3.85 10.55 12.84
CA LEU A 5 2.80 9.53 12.90
C LEU A 5 3.45 8.16 13.08
N GLU A 6 3.14 7.51 14.20
CA GLU A 6 3.61 6.15 14.46
C GLU A 6 2.79 5.14 13.64
N PRO A 7 3.36 3.96 13.31
CA PRO A 7 2.62 2.89 12.65
C PRO A 7 1.36 2.49 13.42
N TYR A 8 0.26 2.30 12.70
CA TYR A 8 -1.02 1.93 13.26
C TYR A 8 -1.85 1.18 12.22
N ASN A 9 -2.77 0.34 12.69
CA ASN A 9 -3.65 -0.40 11.81
C ASN A 9 -4.63 0.55 11.08
N LEU A 10 -4.51 0.64 9.76
CA LEU A 10 -5.32 1.56 8.96
C LEU A 10 -6.80 1.17 8.91
N TYR A 11 -7.13 -0.10 9.14
CA TYR A 11 -8.52 -0.56 9.15
C TYR A 11 -9.19 -0.33 10.50
N THR A 12 -8.54 -0.73 11.61
CA THR A 12 -9.17 -0.65 12.94
C THR A 12 -9.30 0.78 13.46
N SER A 13 -8.45 1.68 12.95
CA SER A 13 -8.47 3.11 13.27
C SER A 13 -9.52 3.94 12.51
N ASP A 14 -10.12 3.40 11.44
CA ASP A 14 -11.20 4.08 10.70
C ASP A 14 -12.58 3.52 11.06
N PRO A 15 -13.32 4.19 11.97
CA PRO A 15 -14.66 3.73 12.36
C PRO A 15 -15.70 3.89 11.25
N VAL A 16 -15.50 4.78 10.27
CA VAL A 16 -16.42 4.99 9.15
C VAL A 16 -16.29 3.84 8.15
N LEU A 17 -15.05 3.46 7.83
CA LEU A 17 -14.76 2.31 6.97
C LEU A 17 -15.33 1.02 7.58
N ARG A 18 -15.05 0.74 8.86
CA ARG A 18 -15.56 -0.46 9.54
C ARG A 18 -17.09 -0.56 9.56
N ARG A 19 -17.77 0.54 9.89
CA ARG A 19 -19.24 0.57 9.86
C ARG A 19 -19.79 0.36 8.45
N SER A 20 -19.09 0.86 7.44
CA SER A 20 -19.50 0.68 6.04
C SER A 20 -19.35 -0.78 5.61
N VAL A 21 -18.26 -1.46 5.98
CA VAL A 21 -18.07 -2.90 5.71
C VAL A 21 -19.22 -3.73 6.30
N GLU A 22 -19.62 -3.46 7.53
CA GLU A 22 -20.77 -4.14 8.15
C GLU A 22 -22.09 -3.82 7.45
N ARG A 23 -22.34 -2.52 7.19
CA ARG A 23 -23.59 -2.06 6.57
C ARG A 23 -23.81 -2.66 5.18
N GLU A 24 -22.74 -2.79 4.40
CA GLU A 24 -22.81 -3.34 3.04
C GLU A 24 -22.73 -4.88 3.00
N GLY A 25 -22.84 -5.56 4.16
CA GLY A 25 -22.89 -7.03 4.23
C GLY A 25 -21.55 -7.74 4.05
N ALA A 26 -20.43 -7.01 4.13
CA ALA A 26 -19.08 -7.56 3.99
C ALA A 26 -18.41 -7.91 5.33
N GLY A 27 -19.18 -8.03 6.43
CA GLY A 27 -18.66 -8.28 7.77
C GLY A 27 -17.78 -9.53 7.92
N GLN A 28 -17.99 -10.55 7.08
CA GLN A 28 -17.12 -11.74 7.01
C GLN A 28 -15.66 -11.42 6.64
N ALA A 29 -15.39 -10.27 6.00
CA ALA A 29 -14.05 -9.83 5.61
C ALA A 29 -13.29 -9.11 6.74
N ASN A 30 -13.92 -8.80 7.88
CA ASN A 30 -13.30 -8.00 8.95
C ASN A 30 -11.93 -8.52 9.40
N SER A 31 -11.81 -9.83 9.63
CA SER A 31 -10.54 -10.42 10.09
C SER A 31 -9.42 -10.28 9.06
N ALA A 32 -9.76 -10.46 7.78
CA ALA A 32 -8.81 -10.25 6.68
C ALA A 32 -8.43 -8.77 6.54
N LEU A 33 -9.40 -7.86 6.66
CA LEU A 33 -9.17 -6.42 6.59
C LEU A 33 -8.36 -5.89 7.77
N GLU A 34 -8.55 -6.43 8.98
CA GLU A 34 -7.75 -6.10 10.15
C GLU A 34 -6.29 -6.54 9.96
N THR A 35 -6.08 -7.77 9.49
CA THR A 35 -4.73 -8.29 9.19
C THR A 35 -4.05 -7.47 8.10
N PHE A 36 -4.80 -7.13 7.05
CA PHE A 36 -4.29 -6.30 5.96
C PHE A 36 -3.99 -4.87 6.42
N GLY A 37 -4.89 -4.26 7.20
CA GLY A 37 -4.73 -2.93 7.77
C GLY A 37 -3.50 -2.79 8.67
N GLU A 38 -3.16 -3.84 9.42
CA GLU A 38 -1.92 -3.91 10.19
C GLU A 38 -0.70 -3.89 9.26
N ARG A 39 -0.73 -4.74 8.22
CA ARG A 39 0.37 -4.87 7.26
C ARG A 39 0.62 -3.54 6.52
N VAL A 40 -0.42 -2.95 5.94
CA VAL A 40 -0.26 -1.70 5.16
C VAL A 40 -0.04 -0.46 6.02
N GLY A 41 -0.37 -0.53 7.31
CA GLY A 41 -0.06 0.51 8.30
C GLY A 41 1.34 0.42 8.90
N SER A 42 2.11 -0.61 8.56
CA SER A 42 3.46 -0.81 9.09
C SER A 42 4.47 0.17 8.51
N ALA A 43 5.55 0.43 9.28
CA ALA A 43 6.68 1.23 8.80
C ALA A 43 7.36 0.59 7.57
N GLU A 44 7.42 -0.75 7.50
CA GLU A 44 8.02 -1.48 6.37
C GLU A 44 7.29 -1.19 5.06
N VAL A 45 5.95 -1.31 5.04
CA VAL A 45 5.17 -1.06 3.82
C VAL A 45 5.18 0.43 3.45
N SER A 46 5.22 1.32 4.45
CA SER A 46 5.40 2.75 4.22
C SER A 46 6.73 3.04 3.53
N GLU A 47 7.82 2.41 3.98
CA GLU A 47 9.15 2.52 3.36
C GLU A 47 9.16 2.02 1.93
N TRP A 48 8.47 0.92 1.62
CA TRP A 48 8.32 0.45 0.24
C TRP A 48 7.66 1.50 -0.65
N GLY A 49 6.66 2.21 -0.14
CA GLY A 49 6.03 3.34 -0.84
C GLY A 49 7.02 4.48 -1.12
N PHE A 50 7.88 4.83 -0.15
CA PHE A 50 8.93 5.83 -0.36
C PHE A 50 9.94 5.36 -1.41
N GLN A 51 10.38 4.11 -1.35
CA GLN A 51 11.34 3.56 -2.31
C GLN A 51 10.77 3.52 -3.73
N ALA A 52 9.54 3.06 -3.91
CA ALA A 52 8.89 3.02 -5.22
C ALA A 52 8.73 4.41 -5.84
N ASN A 53 8.37 5.43 -5.05
CA ASN A 53 8.27 6.81 -5.56
C ASN A 53 9.65 7.40 -5.87
N ARG A 54 10.65 7.11 -5.03
CA ARG A 54 12.02 7.60 -5.22
C ARG A 54 12.71 6.96 -6.42
N HIS A 55 12.42 5.71 -6.69
CA HIS A 55 12.96 4.91 -7.79
C HIS A 55 11.88 4.64 -8.83
N SER A 56 11.53 5.70 -9.57
CA SER A 56 10.51 5.60 -10.62
C SER A 56 10.94 4.61 -11.72
N PRO A 57 9.98 3.90 -12.34
CA PRO A 57 10.28 3.00 -13.44
C PRO A 57 10.83 3.76 -14.67
N GLU A 58 11.73 3.12 -15.42
CA GLU A 58 12.39 3.69 -16.59
C GLU A 58 12.03 2.89 -17.85
N LEU A 59 11.70 3.60 -18.94
CA LEU A 59 11.45 2.96 -20.23
C LEU A 59 12.75 2.49 -20.86
N VAL A 60 12.86 1.18 -21.09
CA VAL A 60 13.94 0.54 -21.84
C VAL A 60 13.45 0.30 -23.27
N THR A 61 13.83 1.18 -24.19
CA THR A 61 13.39 1.07 -25.59
C THR A 61 14.15 -0.01 -26.37
N HIS A 62 15.43 -0.20 -26.07
CA HIS A 62 16.31 -1.14 -26.75
C HIS A 62 17.18 -1.88 -25.74
N ASP A 63 17.54 -3.11 -26.09
CA ASP A 63 18.50 -3.89 -25.32
C ASP A 63 19.95 -3.47 -25.62
N ARG A 64 20.91 -4.19 -25.02
CA ARG A 64 22.35 -3.93 -25.20
C ARG A 64 22.89 -4.19 -26.61
N PHE A 65 22.12 -4.85 -27.47
CA PHE A 65 22.47 -5.11 -28.87
C PHE A 65 21.81 -4.12 -29.83
N GLY A 66 20.94 -3.24 -29.34
CA GLY A 66 20.18 -2.31 -30.16
C GLY A 66 18.91 -2.93 -30.75
N GLU A 67 18.46 -4.09 -30.24
CA GLU A 67 17.17 -4.64 -30.60
C GLU A 67 16.07 -3.95 -29.78
N ARG A 68 14.94 -3.63 -30.41
CA ARG A 68 13.81 -3.00 -29.71
C ARG A 68 13.15 -3.97 -28.75
N VAL A 69 12.93 -3.53 -27.51
CA VAL A 69 12.23 -4.31 -26.45
C VAL A 69 11.02 -3.58 -25.88
N ASP A 70 11.04 -2.24 -25.81
CA ASP A 70 9.93 -1.40 -25.34
C ASP A 70 9.36 -1.84 -23.95
N GLU A 71 10.24 -2.08 -22.97
CA GLU A 71 9.91 -2.58 -21.61
C GLU A 71 10.00 -1.49 -20.53
N VAL A 72 9.38 -1.75 -19.37
CA VAL A 72 9.40 -0.93 -18.15
C VAL A 72 9.57 -1.82 -16.93
#